data_AF-G8LW38-F1
#
_entry.id   AF-G8LW38-F1
#
_cell.length_a   1.000
_cell.length_b   1.000
_cell.length_c   1.000
_cell.angle_alpha   90.00
_cell.angle_beta   90.00
_cell.angle_gamma   90.00
#
_symmetry.space_group_name_H-M   'P 1'
#
loop_
_entity.id
_entity.type
_entity.pdbx_description
1 polymer ?
#
loop_
_entity_poly.entity_id
_entity_poly.type
_entity_poly.pdbx_seq_one_letter_code
_entity_poly.pdbx_strand_id
1 'polypeptide(L)'
;MECLGVVLQIKDNKAYLMTDSCEVVCIKKQPGMYEGMEIIFDYSEKINISNTFIKYSSVAAAVAAVFIAVMLYIGLLPSNRIYAYIDVDLNTNWQLMVDKNNKVIDIKINDSNSKFLIEDLNYKSKPLDKVLVDMVEKLNQNGIIDLSSKNKALITTCLNKDEMKDDNQGYKNLESSFRKIKDELLNRNIETYFLRAESKDRKLAADSNISVGRYSIYKNSIEKGINIDLEKLKQNNINEILEKVDIGSELNMDNSNTDQSNQSLIPMDDGKENKGDKKGNEHYNSEDIDLSLGGISDIDAIKSIEAANIETQKVIQAIQQQVNKDIAYETEKANKEISKIKQDPNMSIEQKNKKIKQIESELINKIDQIKKEGNEKAQAELSKLEKKAKDLLPQIK
;
A
#
# COMPACT_ATOMS: atom_id res chain seq x y z
N MET A 1 -31.30 -53.83 -1.03
CA MET A 1 -32.68 -53.93 -1.53
C MET A 1 -32.63 -53.64 -3.02
N GLU A 2 -33.12 -54.57 -3.84
CA GLU A 2 -33.13 -54.40 -5.30
C GLU A 2 -34.15 -53.34 -5.71
N CYS A 3 -33.75 -52.48 -6.65
CA CYS A 3 -34.55 -51.39 -7.20
C CYS A 3 -34.45 -51.40 -8.73
N LEU A 4 -35.56 -51.11 -9.42
CA LEU A 4 -35.57 -50.89 -10.85
C LEU A 4 -35.18 -49.43 -11.15
N GLY A 5 -34.39 -49.20 -12.20
CA GLY A 5 -34.10 -47.84 -12.67
C GLY A 5 -33.77 -47.78 -14.16
N VAL A 6 -34.20 -46.69 -14.79
CA VAL A 6 -33.86 -46.35 -16.18
C VAL A 6 -32.59 -45.51 -16.19
N VAL A 7 -31.57 -45.92 -16.94
CA VAL A 7 -30.34 -45.14 -17.14
C VAL A 7 -30.67 -43.86 -17.92
N LEU A 8 -30.66 -42.71 -17.24
CA LEU A 8 -30.85 -41.39 -17.86
C LEU A 8 -29.61 -40.92 -18.62
N GLN A 9 -28.43 -41.10 -18.01
CA GLN A 9 -27.17 -40.62 -18.56
C GLN A 9 -26.00 -41.48 -18.10
N ILE A 10 -25.02 -41.69 -18.98
CA ILE A 10 -23.74 -42.33 -18.64
C ILE A 10 -22.61 -41.31 -18.83
N LYS A 11 -21.88 -41.04 -17.74
CA LYS A 11 -20.71 -40.15 -17.78
C LYS A 11 -19.53 -40.78 -17.05
N ASP A 12 -18.38 -40.78 -17.72
CA ASP A 12 -17.14 -41.39 -17.22
C ASP A 12 -17.37 -42.85 -16.80
N ASN A 13 -17.12 -43.18 -15.53
CA ASN A 13 -17.35 -44.50 -14.93
C ASN A 13 -18.63 -44.55 -14.06
N LYS A 14 -19.61 -43.68 -14.33
CA LYS A 14 -20.87 -43.55 -13.59
C LYS A 14 -22.08 -43.68 -14.50
N ALA A 15 -23.14 -44.27 -13.95
CA ALA A 15 -24.48 -44.24 -14.53
C ALA A 15 -25.40 -43.45 -13.59
N TYR A 16 -26.21 -42.55 -14.16
CA TYR A 16 -27.26 -41.81 -13.47
C TYR A 16 -28.59 -42.42 -13.90
N LEU A 17 -29.40 -42.83 -12.93
CA LEU A 17 -30.65 -43.55 -13.15
C LEU A 17 -31.82 -42.84 -12.50
N MET A 18 -33.00 -42.94 -13.12
CA MET A 18 -34.26 -42.60 -12.49
C MET A 18 -34.94 -43.88 -12.02
N THR A 19 -35.26 -43.96 -10.73
CA THR A 19 -36.05 -45.06 -10.17
C THR A 19 -37.54 -44.89 -10.46
N ASP A 20 -38.32 -45.93 -10.23
CA ASP A 20 -39.78 -45.93 -10.19
C ASP A 20 -40.37 -44.85 -9.25
N SER A 21 -39.70 -44.59 -8.11
CA SER A 21 -40.02 -43.52 -7.16
C SER A 21 -39.63 -42.10 -7.62
N CYS A 22 -39.13 -41.95 -8.86
CA CYS A 22 -38.56 -40.73 -9.42
C CYS A 22 -37.33 -40.16 -8.68
N GLU A 23 -36.66 -40.94 -7.81
CA GLU A 23 -35.33 -40.55 -7.33
C GLU A 23 -34.29 -40.66 -8.46
N VAL A 24 -33.40 -39.67 -8.56
CA VAL A 24 -32.19 -39.81 -9.37
C VAL A 24 -31.06 -40.41 -8.51
N VAL A 25 -30.55 -41.56 -8.93
CA VAL A 25 -29.53 -42.35 -8.24
C VAL A 25 -28.27 -42.45 -9.10
N CYS A 26 -27.09 -42.32 -8.49
CA CYS A 26 -25.81 -42.53 -9.15
C CYS A 26 -25.20 -43.87 -8.72
N ILE A 27 -24.83 -44.73 -9.66
CA ILE A 27 -24.07 -45.96 -9.41
C ILE A 27 -22.80 -46.01 -10.28
N LYS A 28 -21.97 -47.03 -10.08
CA LYS A 28 -20.81 -47.30 -10.94
C LYS A 28 -21.29 -47.89 -12.28
N LYS A 29 -20.75 -47.41 -13.40
CA LYS A 29 -21.03 -47.99 -14.72
C LYS A 29 -20.60 -49.46 -14.76
N GLN A 30 -21.50 -50.35 -15.18
CA GLN A 30 -21.20 -51.75 -15.48
C GLN A 30 -21.08 -51.96 -17.02
N PRO A 31 -20.39 -53.03 -17.48
CA PRO A 31 -20.31 -53.33 -18.92
C PRO A 31 -21.71 -53.57 -19.52
N GLY A 32 -21.92 -53.08 -20.75
CA GLY A 32 -23.19 -53.23 -21.47
C GLY A 32 -24.26 -52.18 -21.18
N MET A 33 -24.10 -51.31 -20.17
CA MET A 33 -25.03 -50.21 -19.91
C MET A 33 -25.03 -49.15 -21.02
N TYR A 34 -26.23 -48.72 -21.44
CA TYR A 34 -26.50 -47.62 -22.37
C TYR A 34 -27.67 -46.74 -21.88
N GLU A 35 -27.84 -45.55 -22.46
CA GLU A 35 -28.89 -44.61 -22.06
C GLU A 35 -30.28 -45.07 -22.55
N GLY A 36 -31.29 -44.95 -21.70
CA GLY A 36 -32.61 -45.55 -21.89
C GLY A 36 -32.72 -47.04 -21.49
N MET A 37 -31.64 -47.67 -21.03
CA MET A 37 -31.67 -49.04 -20.53
C MET A 37 -32.33 -49.14 -19.15
N GLU A 38 -33.31 -50.03 -18.98
CA GLU A 38 -33.78 -50.47 -17.67
C GLU A 38 -32.81 -51.48 -17.05
N ILE A 39 -32.48 -51.30 -15.78
CA ILE A 39 -31.68 -52.24 -14.98
C ILE A 39 -32.31 -52.47 -13.61
N ILE A 40 -31.97 -53.60 -13.00
CA ILE A 40 -32.15 -53.84 -11.57
C ILE A 40 -30.77 -53.69 -10.90
N PHE A 41 -30.70 -52.94 -9.80
CA PHE A 41 -29.48 -52.71 -9.02
C PHE A 41 -29.82 -52.72 -7.53
N ASP A 42 -28.85 -53.03 -6.64
CA ASP A 42 -29.11 -52.88 -5.20
C ASP A 42 -28.94 -51.41 -4.78
N TYR A 43 -29.88 -50.86 -4.00
CA TYR A 43 -29.81 -49.48 -3.52
C TYR A 43 -28.51 -49.18 -2.71
N SER A 44 -27.81 -50.20 -2.21
CA SER A 44 -26.47 -50.06 -1.60
C SER A 44 -25.33 -49.75 -2.61
N GLU A 45 -25.54 -49.92 -3.92
CA GLU A 45 -24.62 -49.48 -4.98
C GLU A 45 -24.64 -47.95 -5.19
N LYS A 46 -25.55 -47.22 -4.51
CA LYS A 46 -25.72 -45.76 -4.58
C LYS A 46 -24.45 -45.03 -4.10
N ILE A 47 -23.69 -44.48 -5.06
CA ILE A 47 -22.51 -43.66 -4.80
C ILE A 47 -22.97 -42.31 -4.25
N ASN A 48 -22.64 -42.03 -2.99
CA ASN A 48 -22.92 -40.74 -2.36
C ASN A 48 -22.00 -39.64 -2.95
N ILE A 49 -22.57 -38.70 -3.70
CA ILE A 49 -21.84 -37.60 -4.34
C ILE A 49 -21.53 -36.51 -3.30
N SER A 50 -20.51 -36.74 -2.46
CA SER A 50 -20.07 -35.73 -1.51
C SER A 50 -19.47 -34.51 -2.23
N ASN A 51 -20.01 -33.31 -2.00
CA ASN A 51 -19.50 -32.06 -2.61
C ASN A 51 -18.08 -31.72 -2.13
N THR A 52 -17.07 -32.16 -2.88
CA THR A 52 -15.64 -32.00 -2.54
C THR A 52 -15.22 -30.54 -2.40
N PHE A 53 -15.92 -29.60 -3.06
CA PHE A 53 -15.72 -28.15 -2.94
C PHE A 53 -15.67 -27.63 -1.49
N ILE A 54 -16.42 -28.25 -0.56
CA ILE A 54 -16.43 -27.84 0.85
C ILE A 54 -15.10 -28.17 1.55
N LYS A 55 -14.39 -29.24 1.13
CA LYS A 55 -13.16 -29.71 1.78
C LYS A 55 -11.93 -28.84 1.49
N TYR A 56 -11.89 -28.15 0.36
CA TYR A 56 -10.76 -27.28 -0.01
C TYR A 56 -10.88 -25.84 0.52
N SER A 57 -12.06 -25.45 1.03
CA SER A 57 -12.33 -24.10 1.55
C SER A 57 -11.39 -23.72 2.70
N SER A 58 -11.11 -24.64 3.63
CA SER A 58 -10.22 -24.40 4.77
C SER A 58 -8.76 -24.18 4.38
N VAL A 59 -8.24 -24.96 3.43
CA VAL A 59 -6.85 -24.83 2.93
C VAL A 59 -6.69 -23.55 2.12
N ALA A 60 -7.65 -23.23 1.25
CA ALA A 60 -7.67 -21.97 0.51
C ALA A 60 -7.73 -20.75 1.45
N ALA A 61 -8.57 -20.80 2.49
CA ALA A 61 -8.65 -19.76 3.51
C ALA A 61 -7.34 -19.62 4.31
N ALA A 62 -6.67 -20.72 4.67
CA ALA A 62 -5.40 -20.69 5.37
C ALA A 62 -4.28 -20.06 4.52
N VAL A 63 -4.17 -20.44 3.24
CA VAL A 63 -3.19 -19.83 2.31
C VAL A 63 -3.49 -18.35 2.10
N ALA A 64 -4.76 -17.97 1.91
CA ALA A 64 -5.16 -16.57 1.80
C ALA A 64 -4.84 -15.77 3.07
N ALA A 65 -5.08 -16.33 4.26
CA ALA A 65 -4.77 -15.68 5.54
C ALA A 65 -3.26 -15.46 5.73
N VAL A 66 -2.41 -16.43 5.37
CA VAL A 66 -0.95 -16.27 5.37
C VAL A 66 -0.51 -15.20 4.37
N PHE A 67 -1.08 -15.19 3.16
CA PHE A 67 -0.75 -14.19 2.13
C PHE A 67 -1.16 -12.77 2.57
N ILE A 68 -2.34 -12.61 3.19
CA ILE A 68 -2.80 -11.35 3.78
C ILE A 68 -1.90 -10.93 4.97
N ALA A 69 -1.48 -11.86 5.82
CA ALA A 69 -0.55 -11.57 6.92
C ALA A 69 0.83 -11.11 6.41
N VAL A 70 1.34 -11.70 5.32
CA VAL A 70 2.58 -11.25 4.66
C VAL A 70 2.39 -9.86 4.03
N MET A 71 1.27 -9.61 3.33
CA MET A 71 0.91 -8.31 2.75
C MET A 71 0.81 -7.19 3.80
N LEU A 72 0.24 -7.50 4.97
CA LEU A 72 0.20 -6.61 6.14
C LEU A 72 1.61 -6.35 6.70
N TYR A 73 2.41 -7.41 6.89
CA TYR A 73 3.77 -7.32 7.47
C TYR A 73 4.74 -6.50 6.62
N ILE A 74 4.73 -6.69 5.29
CA ILE A 74 5.58 -5.92 4.36
C ILE A 74 5.03 -4.53 4.04
N GLY A 75 3.87 -4.15 4.59
CA GLY A 75 3.23 -2.85 4.35
C GLY A 75 2.79 -2.62 2.91
N LEU A 76 2.39 -3.67 2.19
CA LEU A 76 1.91 -3.54 0.81
C LEU A 76 0.49 -2.98 0.72
N LEU A 77 -0.30 -3.17 1.78
CA LEU A 77 -1.59 -2.50 1.93
C LEU A 77 -1.39 -1.01 2.21
N PRO A 78 -2.17 -0.11 1.58
CA PRO A 78 -2.25 1.28 2.00
C PRO A 78 -2.73 1.33 3.46
N SER A 79 -1.98 1.99 4.33
CA SER A 79 -2.51 2.46 5.63
C SER A 79 -3.61 3.53 5.40
N ASN A 80 -4.36 3.92 6.43
CA ASN A 80 -5.54 4.85 6.43
C ASN A 80 -5.58 5.84 7.64
N ARG A 81 -4.45 6.46 8.07
CA ARG A 81 -4.31 7.27 9.31
C ARG A 81 -3.65 8.68 9.16
N ILE A 82 -4.40 9.77 8.88
CA ILE A 82 -3.85 11.13 8.57
C ILE A 82 -2.71 11.59 9.50
N TYR A 83 -1.58 12.01 8.92
CA TYR A 83 -0.42 12.50 9.66
C TYR A 83 0.20 13.82 9.15
N ALA A 84 0.17 14.17 7.86
CA ALA A 84 0.58 15.50 7.36
C ALA A 84 -0.31 15.96 6.23
N TYR A 85 -0.57 17.26 6.24
CA TYR A 85 -1.23 18.01 5.18
C TYR A 85 -0.16 18.87 4.52
N ILE A 86 0.08 18.62 3.22
CA ILE A 86 1.00 19.39 2.37
C ILE A 86 0.15 20.32 1.52
N ASP A 87 0.12 21.58 1.92
CA ASP A 87 -0.60 22.66 1.26
C ASP A 87 0.30 23.26 0.17
N VAL A 88 -0.13 23.23 -1.09
CA VAL A 88 0.65 23.72 -2.23
C VAL A 88 -0.03 24.94 -2.83
N ASP A 89 0.72 26.03 -2.89
CA ASP A 89 0.32 27.32 -3.44
C ASP A 89 1.19 27.60 -4.68
N LEU A 90 0.62 27.37 -5.86
CA LEU A 90 1.25 27.64 -7.17
C LEU A 90 0.21 28.31 -8.08
N ASN A 91 -0.26 29.49 -7.65
CA ASN A 91 -1.44 30.21 -8.18
C ASN A 91 -2.75 29.40 -8.22
N THR A 92 -2.72 28.20 -7.64
CA THR A 92 -3.81 27.27 -7.36
C THR A 92 -3.60 26.76 -5.94
N ASN A 93 -4.68 26.42 -5.23
CA ASN A 93 -4.65 26.00 -3.82
C ASN A 93 -5.16 24.55 -3.69
N TRP A 94 -4.23 23.64 -3.38
CA TRP A 94 -4.46 22.20 -3.27
C TRP A 94 -3.66 21.59 -2.12
N GLN A 95 -4.27 20.61 -1.43
CA GLN A 95 -3.74 20.05 -0.19
C GLN A 95 -3.66 18.51 -0.28
N LEU A 96 -2.44 17.97 -0.29
CA LEU A 96 -2.17 16.53 -0.30
C LEU A 96 -2.02 16.01 1.14
N MET A 97 -2.26 14.72 1.34
CA MET A 97 -1.94 14.01 2.60
C MET A 97 -0.85 12.95 2.33
N VAL A 98 0.17 12.71 3.20
CA VAL A 98 1.45 12.02 2.76
C VAL A 98 2.23 11.01 3.70
N ASP A 99 2.52 9.73 3.36
CA ASP A 99 2.90 8.67 4.37
C ASP A 99 4.23 8.75 5.12
N LYS A 100 4.39 7.85 6.10
CA LYS A 100 5.64 7.50 6.76
C LYS A 100 6.70 7.01 5.79
N ASN A 101 6.28 6.73 4.56
CA ASN A 101 7.06 6.40 3.37
C ASN A 101 6.81 7.45 2.24
N ASN A 102 6.29 8.63 2.60
CA ASN A 102 5.91 9.80 1.81
C ASN A 102 5.03 9.56 0.57
N LYS A 103 4.06 8.63 0.61
CA LYS A 103 3.09 8.42 -0.49
C LYS A 103 2.00 9.50 -0.55
N VAL A 104 0.96 9.35 -1.38
CA VAL A 104 -0.29 10.16 -1.47
C VAL A 104 -1.50 9.21 -1.58
N ILE A 105 -2.73 9.67 -1.34
CA ILE A 105 -3.92 8.83 -1.02
C ILE A 105 -5.23 9.60 -1.01
N ASP A 106 -5.18 10.89 -0.69
CA ASP A 106 -6.24 11.85 -1.01
C ASP A 106 -5.62 13.24 -1.22
N ILE A 107 -6.33 14.06 -2.00
CA ILE A 107 -5.91 15.39 -2.45
C ILE A 107 -7.15 16.29 -2.44
N LYS A 108 -7.19 17.26 -1.53
CA LYS A 108 -8.27 18.24 -1.46
C LYS A 108 -7.95 19.41 -2.38
N ILE A 109 -8.78 19.62 -3.40
CA ILE A 109 -8.77 20.85 -4.21
C ILE A 109 -9.80 21.82 -3.60
N ASN A 110 -9.39 23.04 -3.27
CA ASN A 110 -10.29 24.05 -2.69
C ASN A 110 -10.99 24.92 -3.74
N ASP A 111 -10.37 25.11 -4.91
CA ASP A 111 -10.91 25.86 -6.05
C ASP A 111 -11.62 24.93 -7.06
N SER A 112 -12.84 25.27 -7.48
CA SER A 112 -13.60 24.50 -8.45
C SER A 112 -12.94 24.46 -9.85
N ASN A 113 -12.17 25.48 -10.22
CA ASN A 113 -11.52 25.57 -11.52
C ASN A 113 -10.26 24.68 -11.60
N SER A 114 -9.70 24.28 -10.46
CA SER A 114 -8.51 23.44 -10.33
C SER A 114 -8.80 21.92 -10.27
N LYS A 115 -10.05 21.48 -10.48
CA LYS A 115 -10.44 20.05 -10.37
C LYS A 115 -9.74 19.12 -11.36
N PHE A 116 -9.46 19.61 -12.57
CA PHE A 116 -8.73 18.87 -13.62
C PHE A 116 -7.35 18.33 -13.18
N LEU A 117 -6.79 18.87 -12.09
CA LEU A 117 -5.53 18.41 -11.52
C LEU A 117 -5.61 16.97 -11.00
N ILE A 118 -6.77 16.53 -10.48
CA ILE A 118 -6.97 15.19 -9.92
C ILE A 118 -7.75 14.25 -10.85
N GLU A 119 -8.39 14.76 -11.89
CA GLU A 119 -9.03 13.97 -12.95
C GLU A 119 -7.98 13.07 -13.65
N ASP A 120 -8.28 11.79 -13.79
CA ASP A 120 -7.38 10.71 -14.28
C ASP A 120 -6.01 10.58 -13.58
N LEU A 121 -5.78 11.29 -12.47
CA LEU A 121 -4.51 11.24 -11.74
C LEU A 121 -4.47 10.01 -10.81
N ASN A 122 -3.63 9.03 -11.16
CA ASN A 122 -3.36 7.86 -10.32
C ASN A 122 -2.43 8.21 -9.14
N TYR A 123 -2.86 9.07 -8.21
CA TYR A 123 -2.06 9.54 -7.07
C TYR A 123 -1.99 8.55 -5.90
N LYS A 124 -2.93 7.61 -5.79
CA LYS A 124 -3.05 6.75 -4.60
C LYS A 124 -1.87 5.79 -4.45
N SER A 125 -1.31 5.77 -3.24
CA SER A 125 -0.09 5.07 -2.85
C SER A 125 1.18 5.40 -3.67
N LYS A 126 1.19 6.50 -4.44
CA LYS A 126 2.38 6.99 -5.15
C LYS A 126 3.21 7.95 -4.29
N PRO A 127 4.54 8.07 -4.48
CA PRO A 127 5.35 9.07 -3.77
C PRO A 127 4.87 10.51 -4.03
N LEU A 128 4.83 11.33 -2.98
CA LEU A 128 4.55 12.76 -3.00
C LEU A 128 5.37 13.49 -4.06
N ASP A 129 6.68 13.19 -4.16
CA ASP A 129 7.57 13.81 -5.13
C ASP A 129 7.15 13.60 -6.59
N LYS A 130 6.45 12.52 -6.91
CA LYS A 130 5.96 12.25 -8.27
C LYS A 130 4.57 12.80 -8.52
N VAL A 131 3.66 12.63 -7.56
CA VAL A 131 2.30 13.20 -7.66
C VAL A 131 2.32 14.73 -7.82
N LEU A 132 3.20 15.41 -7.08
CA LEU A 132 3.32 16.87 -7.17
C LEU A 132 3.85 17.29 -8.55
N VAL A 133 4.84 16.59 -9.10
CA VAL A 133 5.35 16.82 -10.47
C VAL A 133 4.28 16.55 -11.53
N ASP A 134 3.52 15.46 -11.42
CA ASP A 134 2.43 15.12 -12.36
C ASP A 134 1.32 16.21 -12.37
N MET A 135 1.02 16.79 -11.20
CA MET A 135 0.06 17.90 -11.08
C MET A 135 0.62 19.24 -11.60
N VAL A 136 1.93 19.49 -11.44
CA VAL A 136 2.61 20.65 -12.06
C VAL A 136 2.63 20.55 -13.59
N GLU A 137 2.84 19.36 -14.14
CA GLU A 137 2.69 19.13 -15.58
C GLU A 137 1.25 19.36 -16.06
N LYS A 138 0.24 18.93 -15.29
CA LYS A 138 -1.16 19.26 -15.58
C LYS A 138 -1.44 20.77 -15.57
N LEU A 139 -0.90 21.54 -14.60
CA LEU A 139 -1.03 23.01 -14.58
C LEU A 139 -0.46 23.64 -15.85
N ASN A 140 0.70 23.17 -16.31
CA ASN A 140 1.37 23.65 -17.52
C ASN A 140 0.58 23.28 -18.80
N GLN A 141 0.13 22.03 -18.91
CA GLN A 141 -0.68 21.54 -20.05
C GLN A 141 -2.01 22.27 -20.21
N ASN A 142 -2.57 22.80 -19.12
CA ASN A 142 -3.81 23.58 -19.12
C ASN A 142 -3.57 25.11 -19.15
N GLY A 143 -2.32 25.57 -19.31
CA GLY A 143 -1.97 26.99 -19.43
C GLY A 143 -2.16 27.81 -18.16
N ILE A 144 -2.28 27.18 -16.99
CA ILE A 144 -2.41 27.86 -15.69
C ILE A 144 -1.05 28.40 -15.20
N ILE A 145 0.03 27.73 -15.59
CA ILE A 145 1.42 28.19 -15.46
C ILE A 145 2.13 27.97 -16.80
N ASP A 146 3.24 28.67 -17.01
CA ASP A 146 4.19 28.41 -18.11
C ASP A 146 5.54 28.02 -17.51
N LEU A 147 5.97 26.76 -17.68
CA LEU A 147 7.26 26.27 -17.20
C LEU A 147 8.47 26.82 -18.00
N SER A 148 8.24 27.57 -19.08
CA SER A 148 9.26 28.37 -19.76
C SER A 148 9.59 29.67 -19.00
N SER A 149 8.68 30.10 -18.10
CA SER A 149 8.82 31.31 -17.28
C SER A 149 9.26 30.97 -15.85
N LYS A 150 9.71 32.00 -15.10
CA LYS A 150 10.02 31.84 -13.67
C LYS A 150 8.73 31.82 -12.86
N ASN A 151 8.54 30.73 -12.12
CA ASN A 151 7.42 30.52 -11.21
C ASN A 151 7.95 30.36 -9.78
N LYS A 152 7.10 30.59 -8.77
CA LYS A 152 7.38 30.29 -7.37
C LYS A 152 6.28 29.41 -6.78
N ALA A 153 6.65 28.36 -6.05
CA ALA A 153 5.73 27.48 -5.34
C ALA A 153 5.96 27.58 -3.82
N LEU A 154 4.87 27.77 -3.06
CA LEU A 154 4.88 27.72 -1.60
C LEU A 154 4.34 26.36 -1.15
N ILE A 155 5.11 25.61 -0.37
CA ILE A 155 4.79 24.25 0.08
C ILE A 155 4.77 24.24 1.61
N THR A 156 3.57 24.22 2.19
CA THR A 156 3.37 24.37 3.64
C THR A 156 2.98 23.04 4.27
N THR A 157 3.79 22.59 5.24
CA THR A 157 3.62 21.30 5.90
C THR A 157 2.98 21.48 7.26
N CYS A 158 1.87 20.78 7.51
CA CYS A 158 1.19 20.76 8.80
C CYS A 158 1.04 19.33 9.32
N LEU A 159 1.67 19.02 10.45
CA LEU A 159 1.64 17.70 11.09
C LEU A 159 0.35 17.47 11.89
N ASN A 160 -0.10 16.21 11.95
CA ASN A 160 -1.24 15.77 12.74
C ASN A 160 -0.79 15.17 14.07
N LYS A 161 -1.33 15.71 15.15
CA LYS A 161 -0.88 15.40 16.51
C LYS A 161 -1.33 14.03 17.03
N ASP A 162 -2.25 13.38 16.33
CA ASP A 162 -2.79 12.07 16.69
C ASP A 162 -1.77 10.94 16.40
N GLU A 163 -1.06 11.06 15.27
CA GLU A 163 -0.03 10.11 14.83
C GLU A 163 1.39 10.61 15.14
N MET A 164 1.66 11.93 15.19
CA MET A 164 2.97 12.48 15.56
C MET A 164 2.96 13.48 16.71
N LYS A 165 3.77 13.21 17.74
CA LYS A 165 3.78 13.99 18.99
C LYS A 165 4.96 14.94 19.15
N ASP A 166 6.02 14.76 18.39
CA ASP A 166 7.27 15.51 18.49
C ASP A 166 7.61 16.07 17.09
N ASP A 167 7.94 17.36 16.99
CA ASP A 167 7.91 18.13 15.72
C ASP A 167 9.26 18.47 15.06
N ASN A 168 10.37 18.70 15.75
CA ASN A 168 10.97 17.71 16.63
C ASN A 168 11.21 16.45 15.80
N GLN A 169 10.79 15.30 16.30
CA GLN A 169 10.59 14.11 15.48
C GLN A 169 9.49 14.29 14.36
N GLY A 170 9.44 15.41 13.59
CA GLY A 170 8.35 15.78 12.67
C GLY A 170 8.60 15.88 11.14
N TYR A 171 9.66 16.56 10.64
CA TYR A 171 9.79 16.95 9.20
C TYR A 171 10.92 16.31 8.32
N LYS A 172 11.80 15.42 8.80
CA LYS A 172 13.03 14.89 8.14
C LYS A 172 12.82 13.64 7.26
N ASN A 173 11.79 12.84 7.50
CA ASN A 173 11.46 11.76 6.57
C ASN A 173 10.80 12.42 5.35
N LEU A 174 9.99 13.46 5.56
CA LEU A 174 9.50 14.36 4.51
C LEU A 174 10.63 15.12 3.80
N GLU A 175 11.68 15.57 4.49
CA GLU A 175 12.89 16.22 3.91
C GLU A 175 13.48 15.43 2.73
N SER A 176 13.46 14.09 2.77
CA SER A 176 13.91 13.26 1.65
C SER A 176 13.07 13.38 0.38
N SER A 177 11.76 13.66 0.50
CA SER A 177 10.88 14.00 -0.63
C SER A 177 10.91 15.50 -0.93
N PHE A 178 11.04 16.38 0.05
CA PHE A 178 11.17 17.83 -0.18
C PHE A 178 12.43 18.19 -0.96
N ARG A 179 13.56 17.50 -0.73
CA ARG A 179 14.76 17.67 -1.56
C ARG A 179 14.48 17.29 -3.01
N LYS A 180 13.88 16.12 -3.27
CA LYS A 180 13.48 15.73 -4.63
C LYS A 180 12.51 16.72 -5.27
N ILE A 181 11.50 17.19 -4.52
CA ILE A 181 10.56 18.21 -5.01
C ILE A 181 11.30 19.48 -5.40
N LYS A 182 12.22 19.96 -4.55
CA LYS A 182 13.06 21.13 -4.82
C LYS A 182 13.88 20.92 -6.11
N ASP A 183 14.52 19.77 -6.25
CA ASP A 183 15.35 19.44 -7.43
C ASP A 183 14.49 19.34 -8.71
N GLU A 184 13.40 18.58 -8.68
CA GLU A 184 12.48 18.33 -9.82
C GLU A 184 11.73 19.59 -10.27
N LEU A 185 11.36 20.47 -9.34
CA LEU A 185 10.68 21.73 -9.65
C LEU A 185 11.65 22.84 -10.09
N LEU A 186 12.86 22.89 -9.53
CA LEU A 186 13.90 23.83 -9.98
C LEU A 186 14.30 23.54 -11.45
N ASN A 187 14.37 22.26 -11.83
CA ASN A 187 14.56 21.83 -13.22
C ASN A 187 13.41 22.21 -14.16
N ARG A 188 12.30 22.76 -13.63
CA ARG A 188 11.11 23.23 -14.36
C ARG A 188 10.84 24.73 -14.15
N ASN A 189 11.88 25.49 -13.80
CA ASN A 189 11.83 26.94 -13.53
C ASN A 189 10.88 27.35 -12.37
N ILE A 190 10.55 26.42 -11.46
CA ILE A 190 9.78 26.70 -10.25
C ILE A 190 10.72 26.78 -9.04
N GLU A 191 10.85 27.97 -8.48
CA GLU A 191 11.54 28.22 -7.22
C GLU A 191 10.67 27.76 -6.04
N THR A 192 11.21 26.93 -5.13
CA THR A 192 10.43 26.30 -4.06
C THR A 192 10.71 26.89 -2.68
N TYR A 193 9.64 27.31 -2.01
CA TYR A 193 9.63 27.87 -0.66
C TYR A 193 8.89 26.89 0.26
N PHE A 194 9.53 26.41 1.32
CA PHE A 194 8.91 25.48 2.26
C PHE A 194 8.50 26.21 3.54
N LEU A 195 7.33 25.89 4.09
CA LEU A 195 6.83 26.39 5.38
C LEU A 195 6.48 25.22 6.31
N ARG A 196 6.57 25.48 7.62
CA ARG A 196 6.04 24.62 8.69
C ARG A 196 4.86 25.35 9.35
N ALA A 197 3.75 24.67 9.61
CA ALA A 197 2.54 25.29 10.18
C ALA A 197 1.87 24.40 11.23
N GLU A 198 1.35 25.00 12.29
CA GLU A 198 0.67 24.25 13.37
C GLU A 198 -0.70 23.72 12.94
N SER A 199 -1.15 22.64 13.59
CA SER A 199 -2.51 22.10 13.41
C SER A 199 -3.61 23.09 13.85
N LYS A 200 -3.26 24.13 14.62
CA LYS A 200 -4.11 25.29 14.91
C LYS A 200 -4.19 26.25 13.70
N ASP A 201 -3.04 26.62 13.13
CA ASP A 201 -2.96 27.52 11.98
C ASP A 201 -3.68 26.93 10.75
N ARG A 202 -3.57 25.61 10.51
CA ARG A 202 -4.32 24.91 9.45
C ARG A 202 -5.84 25.07 9.58
N LYS A 203 -6.37 25.06 10.81
CA LYS A 203 -7.80 25.27 11.07
C LYS A 203 -8.19 26.72 10.80
N LEU A 204 -7.44 27.67 11.36
CA LEU A 204 -7.70 29.10 11.18
C LEU A 204 -7.61 29.54 9.71
N ALA A 205 -6.70 28.94 8.91
CA ALA A 205 -6.64 29.14 7.47
C ALA A 205 -7.91 28.63 6.76
N ALA A 206 -8.37 27.41 7.08
CA ALA A 206 -9.60 26.84 6.52
C ALA A 206 -10.85 27.64 6.92
N ASP A 207 -10.97 28.03 8.19
CA ASP A 207 -12.07 28.86 8.72
C ASP A 207 -12.10 30.25 8.04
N SER A 208 -10.93 30.78 7.66
CA SER A 208 -10.78 32.06 6.96
C SER A 208 -10.90 31.95 5.44
N ASN A 209 -11.12 30.74 4.88
CA ASN A 209 -11.08 30.41 3.45
C ASN A 209 -9.81 30.93 2.75
N ILE A 210 -8.64 30.53 3.24
CA ILE A 210 -7.32 30.84 2.67
C ILE A 210 -6.42 29.59 2.75
N SER A 211 -5.36 29.53 1.94
CA SER A 211 -4.33 28.49 2.07
C SER A 211 -3.58 28.61 3.40
N VAL A 212 -3.03 27.50 3.88
CA VAL A 212 -2.19 27.46 5.08
C VAL A 212 -0.93 28.30 4.87
N GLY A 213 -0.34 28.26 3.67
CA GLY A 213 0.85 29.04 3.34
C GLY A 213 0.64 30.56 3.41
N ARG A 214 -0.43 31.08 2.79
CA ARG A 214 -0.78 32.51 2.86
C ARG A 214 -1.22 32.92 4.26
N TYR A 215 -1.85 32.03 5.04
CA TYR A 215 -2.16 32.29 6.45
C TYR A 215 -0.90 32.38 7.32
N SER A 216 0.07 31.48 7.14
CA SER A 216 1.38 31.57 7.80
C SER A 216 2.12 32.86 7.42
N ILE A 217 2.07 33.28 6.16
CA ILE A 217 2.62 34.58 5.72
C ILE A 217 1.91 35.75 6.42
N TYR A 218 0.57 35.73 6.50
CA TYR A 218 -0.21 36.74 7.22
C TYR A 218 0.21 36.82 8.70
N LYS A 219 0.18 35.69 9.41
CA LYS A 219 0.56 35.56 10.82
C LYS A 219 1.96 36.10 11.09
N ASN A 220 2.96 35.60 10.34
CA ASN A 220 4.35 36.02 10.49
C ASN A 220 4.56 37.51 10.15
N SER A 221 3.74 38.09 9.27
CA SER A 221 3.77 39.52 8.95
C SER A 221 3.22 40.38 10.10
N ILE A 222 2.07 39.99 10.67
CA ILE A 222 1.49 40.65 11.84
C ILE A 222 2.43 40.55 13.07
N GLU A 223 3.07 39.40 13.28
CA GLU A 223 4.08 39.19 14.34
C GLU A 223 5.33 40.08 14.13
N LYS A 224 5.71 40.36 12.88
CA LYS A 224 6.75 41.34 12.50
C LYS A 224 6.26 42.80 12.50
N GLY A 225 5.02 43.07 12.91
CA GLY A 225 4.42 44.43 12.92
C GLY A 225 4.03 44.97 11.54
N ILE A 226 4.06 44.14 10.50
CA ILE A 226 3.70 44.49 9.12
C ILE A 226 2.20 44.27 8.94
N ASN A 227 1.42 45.35 8.84
CA ASN A 227 -0.01 45.28 8.59
C ASN A 227 -0.30 44.84 7.13
N ILE A 228 -0.61 43.55 6.93
CA ILE A 228 -1.04 43.00 5.65
C ILE A 228 -2.53 42.64 5.69
N ASP A 229 -3.23 42.99 4.62
CA ASP A 229 -4.64 42.69 4.39
C ASP A 229 -4.82 41.22 3.94
N LEU A 230 -5.60 40.45 4.70
CA LEU A 230 -5.85 39.03 4.45
C LEU A 230 -6.60 38.77 3.13
N GLU A 231 -7.49 39.68 2.72
CA GLU A 231 -8.23 39.52 1.46
C GLU A 231 -7.33 39.78 0.24
N LYS A 232 -6.35 40.69 0.37
CA LYS A 232 -5.31 40.87 -0.66
C LYS A 232 -4.38 39.66 -0.74
N LEU A 233 -4.04 39.04 0.38
CA LEU A 233 -3.27 37.78 0.37
C LEU A 233 -4.02 36.64 -0.33
N LYS A 234 -5.35 36.56 -0.25
CA LYS A 234 -6.16 35.60 -1.02
C LYS A 234 -6.12 35.87 -2.53
N GLN A 235 -6.19 37.13 -2.94
CA GLN A 235 -6.36 37.54 -4.34
C GLN A 235 -5.04 37.65 -5.12
N ASN A 236 -3.94 38.00 -4.46
CA ASN A 236 -2.65 38.23 -5.13
C ASN A 236 -2.02 36.94 -5.68
N ASN A 237 -1.21 37.10 -6.75
CA ASN A 237 -0.38 36.04 -7.30
C ASN A 237 0.70 35.60 -6.28
N ILE A 238 0.97 34.30 -6.16
CA ILE A 238 1.94 33.79 -5.20
C ILE A 238 3.37 34.27 -5.50
N ASN A 239 3.72 34.48 -6.78
CA ASN A 239 5.02 35.00 -7.18
C ASN A 239 5.24 36.40 -6.57
N GLU A 240 4.25 37.28 -6.66
CA GLU A 240 4.31 38.63 -6.08
C GLU A 240 4.41 38.62 -4.54
N ILE A 241 3.68 37.72 -3.88
CA ILE A 241 3.74 37.57 -2.41
C ILE A 241 5.17 37.16 -2.01
N LEU A 242 5.75 36.17 -2.72
CA LEU A 242 7.09 35.64 -2.51
C LEU A 242 8.22 36.51 -3.08
N GLU A 243 7.92 37.68 -3.65
CA GLU A 243 8.88 38.74 -3.96
C GLU A 243 8.86 39.87 -2.92
N LYS A 244 7.71 40.10 -2.29
CA LYS A 244 7.47 41.23 -1.36
C LYS A 244 7.63 40.82 0.11
N VAL A 245 7.55 39.53 0.42
CA VAL A 245 7.73 38.98 1.77
C VAL A 245 9.10 38.33 1.87
N ASP A 246 9.94 38.84 2.78
CA ASP A 246 11.15 38.17 3.23
C ASP A 246 10.78 36.94 4.07
N ILE A 247 10.63 35.80 3.38
CA ILE A 247 10.67 34.46 4.00
C ILE A 247 12.13 34.16 4.32
N GLY A 248 12.59 34.76 5.41
CA GLY A 248 13.94 34.61 5.94
C GLY A 248 14.32 33.14 6.16
N SER A 249 15.63 32.89 6.22
CA SER A 249 16.26 31.57 6.04
C SER A 249 16.03 30.51 7.14
N GLU A 250 15.03 30.70 8.01
CA GLU A 250 14.62 29.77 9.08
C GLU A 250 14.01 28.44 8.57
N LEU A 251 13.81 28.32 7.25
CA LEU A 251 13.09 27.23 6.60
C LEU A 251 13.91 26.45 5.56
N ASN A 252 15.21 26.73 5.44
CA ASN A 252 16.11 25.90 4.62
C ASN A 252 16.28 24.51 5.27
N MET A 253 16.02 23.47 4.48
CA MET A 253 16.20 22.05 4.84
C MET A 253 17.68 21.62 4.83
N ASP A 254 18.52 22.36 5.55
CA ASP A 254 19.88 21.98 5.95
C ASP A 254 19.98 21.73 7.48
N ASN A 255 18.87 21.80 8.21
CA ASN A 255 18.76 21.38 9.60
C ASN A 255 17.66 20.32 9.78
N SER A 256 18.11 19.09 10.06
CA SER A 256 17.28 17.91 10.25
C SER A 256 16.33 18.00 11.44
N ASN A 257 15.13 17.40 11.31
CA ASN A 257 14.38 16.56 12.30
C ASN A 257 12.87 16.51 11.89
N THR A 258 12.11 15.40 11.73
CA THR A 258 12.00 13.98 12.20
C THR A 258 11.05 13.14 11.28
N ASP A 259 9.89 12.61 11.68
CA ASP A 259 9.16 11.51 11.00
C ASP A 259 8.28 11.88 9.72
N GLN A 260 7.16 11.30 9.17
CA GLN A 260 5.86 10.55 9.49
C GLN A 260 4.30 11.27 9.68
N SER A 261 3.81 10.51 8.54
CA SER A 261 2.55 9.88 7.92
C SER A 261 1.35 10.56 7.07
N ASN A 262 0.56 9.73 6.35
CA ASN A 262 -0.45 9.99 5.25
C ASN A 262 -1.86 10.09 5.83
N GLN A 263 -2.95 10.41 5.08
CA GLN A 263 -4.01 9.41 4.68
C GLN A 263 -5.50 9.82 4.48
N SER A 264 -5.99 9.66 3.23
CA SER A 264 -7.24 8.95 2.86
C SER A 264 -8.60 9.59 3.20
N LEU A 265 -9.74 9.25 2.59
CA LEU A 265 -10.06 8.57 1.30
C LEU A 265 -11.54 8.93 0.95
N ILE A 266 -11.81 9.41 -0.27
CA ILE A 266 -12.80 8.92 -1.27
C ILE A 266 -14.02 8.12 -0.70
N PRO A 267 -15.28 8.48 -1.02
CA PRO A 267 -15.91 7.92 -2.25
C PRO A 267 -17.08 8.69 -2.94
N MET A 268 -17.38 8.24 -4.19
CA MET A 268 -18.73 8.13 -4.84
C MET A 268 -19.52 9.41 -5.23
N ASP A 269 -20.37 9.45 -6.27
CA ASP A 269 -20.54 8.62 -7.51
C ASP A 269 -21.44 9.38 -8.54
N ASP A 270 -21.81 8.71 -9.65
CA ASP A 270 -22.85 9.03 -10.66
C ASP A 270 -22.58 10.18 -11.67
N GLY A 271 -22.94 9.97 -12.95
CA GLY A 271 -22.63 10.92 -14.06
C GLY A 271 -23.37 10.74 -15.40
N LYS A 272 -22.89 9.81 -16.26
CA LYS A 272 -23.38 9.42 -17.62
C LYS A 272 -23.11 10.32 -18.85
N GLU A 273 -22.81 9.63 -19.97
CA GLU A 273 -23.22 9.89 -21.38
C GLU A 273 -22.65 11.14 -22.15
N ASN A 274 -22.37 11.14 -23.47
CA ASN A 274 -22.51 10.09 -24.53
C ASN A 274 -21.67 10.36 -25.84
N LYS A 275 -21.50 9.30 -26.67
CA LYS A 275 -21.29 9.23 -28.16
C LYS A 275 -19.98 9.65 -28.88
N GLY A 276 -19.57 8.83 -29.87
CA GLY A 276 -18.75 9.20 -31.06
C GLY A 276 -17.54 8.29 -31.39
N ASP A 277 -17.62 7.02 -31.82
CA ASP A 277 -18.17 6.43 -33.08
C ASP A 277 -17.24 6.45 -34.34
N LYS A 278 -16.45 5.37 -34.60
CA LYS A 278 -16.46 4.55 -35.86
C LYS A 278 -15.32 3.51 -36.09
N LYS A 279 -15.73 2.26 -36.36
CA LYS A 279 -15.25 1.24 -37.36
C LYS A 279 -13.78 0.73 -37.45
N GLY A 280 -13.65 -0.60 -37.52
CA GLY A 280 -12.50 -1.38 -38.01
C GLY A 280 -12.71 -2.90 -37.83
N ASN A 281 -12.24 -3.74 -38.76
CA ASN A 281 -12.55 -5.19 -38.89
C ASN A 281 -11.26 -5.96 -39.32
N GLU A 282 -11.06 -7.29 -39.28
CA GLU A 282 -11.82 -8.53 -38.95
C GLU A 282 -10.76 -9.64 -38.58
N HIS A 283 -10.92 -10.96 -38.37
CA HIS A 283 -11.96 -12.01 -38.56
C HIS A 283 -11.72 -13.19 -37.57
N TYR A 284 -12.56 -14.24 -37.58
CA TYR A 284 -12.43 -15.52 -36.84
C TYR A 284 -11.47 -16.56 -37.47
N ASN A 285 -10.86 -17.45 -36.66
CA ASN A 285 -11.16 -18.91 -36.63
C ASN A 285 -10.43 -19.68 -35.49
N SER A 286 -10.65 -21.00 -35.39
CA SER A 286 -10.48 -21.90 -34.20
C SER A 286 -9.56 -23.12 -34.42
N GLU A 287 -9.60 -24.09 -33.48
CA GLU A 287 -8.92 -25.42 -33.36
C GLU A 287 -7.63 -25.40 -32.48
N ASP A 288 -7.38 -26.17 -31.39
CA ASP A 288 -7.72 -27.54 -30.87
C ASP A 288 -6.61 -28.60 -31.14
N ILE A 289 -6.32 -29.64 -30.33
CA ILE A 289 -6.96 -30.33 -29.17
C ILE A 289 -5.89 -31.03 -28.27
N ASP A 290 -6.19 -31.52 -27.04
CA ASP A 290 -5.84 -32.88 -26.48
C ASP A 290 -6.21 -33.09 -24.97
N LEU A 291 -6.34 -34.35 -24.51
CA LEU A 291 -6.62 -34.81 -23.13
C LEU A 291 -5.85 -36.11 -22.77
N SER A 292 -5.06 -36.13 -21.69
CA SER A 292 -4.38 -37.35 -21.21
C SER A 292 -4.41 -37.49 -19.67
N LEU A 293 -4.62 -38.70 -19.14
CA LEU A 293 -4.89 -38.94 -17.72
C LEU A 293 -3.69 -38.66 -16.78
N GLY A 294 -3.86 -37.78 -15.77
CA GLY A 294 -2.90 -37.55 -14.67
C GLY A 294 -3.29 -38.08 -13.28
N GLY A 295 -4.60 -38.16 -12.97
CA GLY A 295 -5.24 -38.11 -11.63
C GLY A 295 -4.81 -39.02 -10.46
N ILE A 296 -3.67 -39.72 -10.51
CA ILE A 296 -3.04 -40.40 -9.36
C ILE A 296 -1.68 -39.77 -9.03
N SER A 297 -0.84 -39.45 -10.02
CA SER A 297 0.45 -38.75 -9.78
C SER A 297 0.23 -37.37 -9.16
N ASP A 298 -0.80 -36.68 -9.65
CA ASP A 298 -1.14 -35.31 -9.25
C ASP A 298 -1.40 -35.21 -7.74
N ILE A 299 -2.09 -36.21 -7.18
CA ILE A 299 -2.50 -36.24 -5.78
C ILE A 299 -1.28 -36.29 -4.85
N ASP A 300 -0.27 -37.08 -5.18
CA ASP A 300 0.94 -37.22 -4.37
C ASP A 300 1.95 -36.09 -4.62
N ALA A 301 1.97 -35.50 -5.82
CA ALA A 301 2.66 -34.23 -6.08
C ALA A 301 2.07 -33.09 -5.24
N ILE A 302 0.74 -32.94 -5.20
CA ILE A 302 0.03 -31.92 -4.42
C ILE A 302 0.32 -32.08 -2.92
N LYS A 303 0.19 -33.29 -2.35
CA LYS A 303 0.56 -33.57 -0.94
C LYS A 303 2.03 -33.21 -0.65
N SER A 304 2.93 -33.46 -1.59
CA SER A 304 4.36 -33.18 -1.45
C SER A 304 4.70 -31.68 -1.46
N ILE A 305 3.87 -30.87 -2.13
CA ILE A 305 3.91 -29.39 -2.08
C ILE A 305 3.26 -28.89 -0.79
N GLU A 306 2.10 -29.44 -0.38
CA GLU A 306 1.39 -29.07 0.85
C GLU A 306 2.23 -29.30 2.10
N ALA A 307 2.85 -30.48 2.23
CA ALA A 307 3.76 -30.80 3.32
C ALA A 307 4.97 -29.83 3.37
N ALA A 308 5.52 -29.46 2.21
CA ALA A 308 6.62 -28.51 2.10
C ALA A 308 6.19 -27.09 2.54
N ASN A 309 5.00 -26.65 2.16
CA ASN A 309 4.45 -25.36 2.56
C ASN A 309 4.27 -25.28 4.09
N ILE A 310 3.72 -26.33 4.69
CA ILE A 310 3.56 -26.46 6.16
C ILE A 310 4.93 -26.44 6.88
N GLU A 311 5.96 -27.06 6.29
CA GLU A 311 7.32 -27.05 6.82
C GLU A 311 7.96 -25.65 6.71
N THR A 312 7.95 -25.02 5.53
CA THR A 312 8.44 -23.66 5.29
C THR A 312 7.77 -22.64 6.22
N GLN A 313 6.46 -22.74 6.45
CA GLN A 313 5.74 -21.85 7.38
C GLN A 313 6.27 -21.98 8.82
N LYS A 314 6.53 -23.21 9.31
CA LYS A 314 7.11 -23.43 10.65
C LYS A 314 8.53 -22.84 10.76
N VAL A 315 9.35 -23.00 9.72
CA VAL A 315 10.71 -22.44 9.70
C VAL A 315 10.68 -20.91 9.67
N ILE A 316 9.81 -20.29 8.88
CA ILE A 316 9.63 -18.82 8.86
C ILE A 316 9.14 -18.31 10.22
N GLN A 317 8.20 -19.00 10.88
CA GLN A 317 7.74 -18.64 12.22
C GLN A 317 8.87 -18.74 13.26
N ALA A 318 9.72 -19.77 13.19
CA ALA A 318 10.89 -19.91 14.06
C ALA A 318 11.94 -18.80 13.81
N ILE A 319 12.17 -18.41 12.55
CA ILE A 319 13.04 -17.28 12.19
C ILE A 319 12.50 -15.98 12.79
N GLN A 320 11.19 -15.71 12.69
CA GLN A 320 10.55 -14.53 13.28
C GLN A 320 10.67 -14.49 14.82
N GLN A 321 10.46 -15.64 15.48
CA GLN A 321 10.64 -15.76 16.93
C GLN A 321 12.10 -15.48 17.35
N GLN A 322 13.07 -16.00 16.59
CA GLN A 322 14.49 -15.79 16.86
C GLN A 322 14.91 -14.32 16.63
N VAL A 323 14.47 -13.69 15.53
CA VAL A 323 14.68 -12.25 15.27
C VAL A 323 14.16 -11.38 16.41
N ASN A 324 12.94 -11.64 16.90
CA ASN A 324 12.36 -10.88 18.01
C ASN A 324 13.14 -11.07 19.32
N LYS A 325 13.63 -12.30 19.57
CA LYS A 325 14.45 -12.63 20.74
C LYS A 325 15.82 -11.95 20.71
N ASP A 326 16.47 -11.88 19.54
CA ASP A 326 17.77 -11.25 19.37
C ASP A 326 17.69 -9.71 19.46
N ILE A 327 16.62 -9.12 18.90
CA ILE A 327 16.30 -7.69 19.09
C ILE A 327 16.07 -7.37 20.57
N ALA A 328 15.30 -8.20 21.29
CA ALA A 328 15.06 -8.00 22.71
C ALA A 328 16.35 -8.09 23.55
N TYR A 329 17.22 -9.06 23.24
CA TYR A 329 18.50 -9.26 23.93
C TYR A 329 19.45 -8.06 23.76
N GLU A 330 19.67 -7.59 22.53
CA GLU A 330 20.52 -6.41 22.28
C GLU A 330 19.90 -5.12 22.88
N THR A 331 18.57 -5.01 22.90
CA THR A 331 17.86 -3.90 23.56
C THR A 331 18.03 -3.92 25.09
N GLU A 332 17.95 -5.08 25.74
CA GLU A 332 18.19 -5.21 27.20
C GLU A 332 19.65 -4.84 27.53
N LYS A 333 20.60 -5.37 26.75
CA LYS A 333 22.03 -5.09 26.88
C LYS A 333 22.34 -3.59 26.75
N ALA A 334 21.85 -2.92 25.71
CA ALA A 334 22.00 -1.49 25.53
C ALA A 334 21.40 -0.67 26.70
N ASN A 335 20.19 -1.02 27.15
CA ASN A 335 19.55 -0.38 28.31
C ASN A 335 20.38 -0.56 29.60
N LYS A 336 21.02 -1.72 29.79
CA LYS A 336 21.88 -2.03 30.94
C LYS A 336 23.18 -1.22 30.92
N GLU A 337 23.72 -0.93 29.74
CA GLU A 337 24.90 -0.06 29.58
C GLU A 337 24.56 1.42 29.75
N ILE A 338 23.47 1.89 29.13
CA ILE A 338 22.93 3.25 29.30
C ILE A 338 22.63 3.53 30.79
N SER A 339 22.10 2.55 31.52
CA SER A 339 21.83 2.68 32.96
C SER A 339 23.10 2.89 33.79
N LYS A 340 24.17 2.13 33.52
CA LYS A 340 25.49 2.33 34.14
C LYS A 340 26.04 3.72 33.83
N ILE A 341 25.96 4.16 32.58
CA ILE A 341 26.46 5.47 32.13
C ILE A 341 25.71 6.62 32.82
N LYS A 342 24.39 6.50 33.00
CA LYS A 342 23.59 7.49 33.74
C LYS A 342 24.03 7.56 35.22
N GLN A 343 24.30 6.42 35.85
CA GLN A 343 24.65 6.32 37.28
C GLN A 343 26.11 6.65 37.62
N ASP A 344 27.06 6.60 36.67
CA ASP A 344 28.49 6.88 36.93
C ASP A 344 28.72 8.31 37.47
N PRO A 345 29.23 8.52 38.69
CA PRO A 345 29.45 9.85 39.25
C PRO A 345 30.66 10.59 38.63
N ASN A 346 31.56 9.87 37.94
CA ASN A 346 32.83 10.42 37.45
C ASN A 346 32.76 10.96 36.01
N MET A 347 31.61 10.84 35.32
CA MET A 347 31.43 11.38 33.97
C MET A 347 30.59 12.67 33.96
N SER A 348 31.06 13.65 33.19
CA SER A 348 30.30 14.85 32.83
C SER A 348 28.99 14.49 32.11
N ILE A 349 27.96 15.32 32.29
CA ILE A 349 26.66 15.22 31.59
C ILE A 349 26.86 15.14 30.06
N GLU A 350 27.79 15.93 29.52
CA GLU A 350 28.11 15.93 28.09
C GLU A 350 28.74 14.60 27.63
N GLN A 351 29.66 14.04 28.43
CA GLN A 351 30.27 12.74 28.17
C GLN A 351 29.25 11.60 28.23
N LYS A 352 28.32 11.65 29.19
CA LYS A 352 27.19 10.71 29.30
C LYS A 352 26.31 10.79 28.06
N ASN A 353 25.87 11.99 27.67
CA ASN A 353 25.01 12.21 26.52
C ASN A 353 25.67 11.75 25.21
N LYS A 354 26.98 11.98 25.04
CA LYS A 354 27.74 11.51 23.87
C LYS A 354 27.82 9.98 23.80
N LYS A 355 28.10 9.30 24.91
CA LYS A 355 28.14 7.82 24.97
C LYS A 355 26.76 7.19 24.77
N ILE A 356 25.71 7.79 25.35
CA ILE A 356 24.33 7.29 25.19
C ILE A 356 23.90 7.35 23.72
N LYS A 357 24.10 8.50 23.04
CA LYS A 357 23.82 8.62 21.60
C LYS A 357 24.62 7.64 20.73
N GLN A 358 25.84 7.30 21.13
CA GLN A 358 26.63 6.29 20.44
C GLN A 358 26.00 4.89 20.58
N ILE A 359 25.64 4.48 21.80
CA ILE A 359 24.99 3.18 22.05
C ILE A 359 23.61 3.09 21.37
N GLU A 360 22.84 4.18 21.36
CA GLU A 360 21.55 4.26 20.64
C GLU A 360 21.74 4.06 19.13
N SER A 361 22.76 4.69 18.53
CA SER A 361 23.13 4.50 17.12
C SER A 361 23.61 3.08 16.82
N GLU A 362 24.49 2.51 17.66
CA GLU A 362 24.99 1.14 17.52
C GLU A 362 23.86 0.10 17.65
N LEU A 363 22.90 0.32 18.57
CA LEU A 363 21.71 -0.51 18.72
C LEU A 363 20.81 -0.48 17.48
N ILE A 364 20.54 0.70 16.91
CA ILE A 364 19.73 0.83 15.68
C ILE A 364 20.37 0.03 14.53
N ASN A 365 21.66 0.25 14.28
CA ASN A 365 22.41 -0.49 13.25
C ASN A 365 22.38 -2.01 13.50
N LYS A 366 22.47 -2.45 14.76
CA LYS A 366 22.44 -3.88 15.11
C LYS A 366 21.06 -4.49 14.92
N ILE A 367 19.99 -3.78 15.30
CA ILE A 367 18.60 -4.21 15.09
C ILE A 367 18.29 -4.36 13.59
N ASP A 368 18.75 -3.42 12.75
CA ASP A 368 18.51 -3.50 11.31
C ASP A 368 19.35 -4.59 10.62
N GLN A 369 20.56 -4.89 11.12
CA GLN A 369 21.29 -6.11 10.73
C GLN A 369 20.48 -7.37 11.06
N ILE A 370 19.96 -7.50 12.29
CA ILE A 370 19.22 -8.69 12.73
C ILE A 370 17.95 -8.90 11.87
N LYS A 371 17.20 -7.82 11.58
CA LYS A 371 16.04 -7.86 10.66
C LYS A 371 16.45 -8.28 9.25
N LYS A 372 17.54 -7.71 8.71
CA LYS A 372 18.03 -8.04 7.37
C LYS A 372 18.39 -9.52 7.26
N GLU A 373 19.20 -10.04 8.18
CA GLU A 373 19.57 -11.45 8.19
C GLU A 373 18.37 -12.38 8.37
N GLY A 374 17.38 -11.98 9.18
CA GLY A 374 16.12 -12.71 9.33
C GLY A 374 15.31 -12.77 8.03
N ASN A 375 15.18 -11.64 7.34
CA ASN A 375 14.50 -11.56 6.05
C ASN A 375 15.22 -12.37 4.96
N GLU A 376 16.55 -12.33 4.90
CA GLU A 376 17.36 -13.13 3.96
C GLU A 376 17.17 -14.64 4.20
N LYS A 377 17.15 -15.08 5.47
CA LYS A 377 16.85 -16.48 5.85
C LYS A 377 15.43 -16.88 5.44
N ALA A 378 14.42 -16.05 5.72
CA ALA A 378 13.03 -16.33 5.35
C ALA A 378 12.83 -16.37 3.82
N GLN A 379 13.45 -15.46 3.08
CA GLN A 379 13.40 -15.44 1.61
C GLN A 379 14.06 -16.69 1.01
N ALA A 380 15.16 -17.18 1.59
CA ALA A 380 15.79 -18.42 1.15
C ALA A 380 14.87 -19.65 1.31
N GLU A 381 14.10 -19.74 2.40
CA GLU A 381 13.11 -20.82 2.56
C GLU A 381 11.92 -20.69 1.59
N LEU A 382 11.47 -19.46 1.29
CA LEU A 382 10.44 -19.22 0.28
C LEU A 382 10.91 -19.62 -1.12
N SER A 383 12.15 -19.29 -1.52
CA SER A 383 12.68 -19.70 -2.82
C SER A 383 12.95 -21.21 -2.94
N LYS A 384 13.19 -21.93 -1.83
CA LYS A 384 13.16 -23.40 -1.82
C LYS A 384 11.76 -23.95 -2.09
N LEU A 385 10.73 -23.37 -1.46
CA LEU A 385 9.33 -23.76 -1.65
C LEU A 385 8.86 -23.46 -3.09
N GLU A 386 9.18 -22.28 -3.61
CA GLU A 386 8.91 -21.88 -4.99
C GLU A 386 9.55 -22.86 -5.99
N LYS A 387 10.84 -23.19 -5.79
CA LYS A 387 11.51 -24.18 -6.63
C LYS A 387 10.84 -25.56 -6.54
N LYS A 388 10.56 -26.06 -5.32
CA LYS A 388 9.91 -27.38 -5.14
C LYS A 388 8.51 -27.42 -5.75
N ALA A 389 7.76 -26.31 -5.72
CA ALA A 389 6.50 -26.19 -6.46
C ALA A 389 6.75 -26.21 -7.98
N LYS A 390 7.69 -25.42 -8.49
CA LYS A 390 8.01 -25.35 -9.93
C LYS A 390 8.54 -26.67 -10.51
N ASP A 391 9.25 -27.47 -9.72
CA ASP A 391 9.75 -28.79 -10.11
C ASP A 391 8.63 -29.87 -10.14
N LEU A 392 7.52 -29.66 -9.40
CA LEU A 392 6.42 -30.63 -9.25
C LEU A 392 5.13 -30.26 -10.01
N LEU A 393 4.81 -28.96 -10.16
CA LEU A 393 3.62 -28.49 -10.87
C LEU A 393 3.52 -28.99 -12.33
N PRO A 394 4.60 -29.08 -13.13
CA PRO A 394 4.55 -29.66 -14.49
C PRO A 394 4.33 -31.17 -14.54
N GLN A 395 4.28 -31.86 -13.39
CA GLN A 395 3.99 -33.29 -13.27
C GLN A 395 2.50 -33.57 -12.98
N ILE A 396 1.70 -32.52 -12.82
CA ILE A 396 0.25 -32.56 -12.68
C ILE A 396 -0.38 -32.47 -14.08
N LYS A 397 -1.32 -33.37 -14.41
CA LYS A 397 -1.91 -33.50 -15.77
C LYS A 397 -3.44 -33.42 -15.80
#